data_AF-A0A356ES54-F1
#
_entry.id   AF-A0A356ES54-F1
#
_cell.length_a   1.000
_cell.length_b   1.000
_cell.length_c   1.000
_cell.angle_alpha   90.00
_cell.angle_beta   90.00
_cell.angle_gamma   90.00
#
_symmetry.space_group_name_H-M   'P 1'
#
loop_
_entity.id
_entity.type
_entity.pdbx_description
1 polymer ?
#
loop_
_entity_poly.entity_id
_entity_poly.type
_entity_poly.pdbx_seq_one_letter_code
_entity_poly.pdbx_strand_id
1 'polypeptide(L)'
;AIVRWWITGRKFKGSIRIYLDDAKEPQFEMRADQLVGGDGLVGEPLSAERAGGRNLYLPIPYAKRCKVTFDRNFYETKNREDRLFYQINYRTYPPGTPVETFSRAGLEAAKDRLAAIGETLLDPDPPLPETPSVIDRRVRIEPGQAAEIGFDKPGAICELSVRLDANDPVQALRSTVLVVEFDGEQTVWCPVGDFFGSGVGVNPYKDWYRRVDQDGTMTCRWIMPFEKECKLSLRNLGNQVVEGAVSVATRDWSWDDRSMHFHANWRQQRDMKTKEPHFDWSYLTARGKGVFVGDTLALVNRSETWWGEGDEKIFVDGEAFPSHFGTGTEDYYGYAWGMPTFFDAPFHAQPRAEGPKQRGNVTNTRVRLLDAIPFSESFQFDMEVWHIAKTTVDYAAATYWYGRPGAKAATGPMPDEASQPVRYHTK
;
A
#
# COMPACT_ATOMS: atom_id res chain seq x y z
N ALA A 1 12.31 -12.20 -11.97
CA ALA A 1 12.95 -10.90 -11.63
C ALA A 1 12.76 -10.61 -10.14
N ILE A 2 13.79 -10.14 -9.42
CA ILE A 2 13.57 -9.50 -8.11
C ILE A 2 12.89 -8.16 -8.37
N VAL A 3 11.87 -7.81 -7.59
CA VAL A 3 11.04 -6.60 -7.78
C VAL A 3 10.95 -5.71 -6.54
N ARG A 4 11.25 -6.26 -5.36
CA ARG A 4 11.42 -5.49 -4.12
C ARG A 4 12.36 -6.25 -3.20
N TRP A 5 13.18 -5.51 -2.48
CA TRP A 5 13.97 -6.00 -1.37
C TRP A 5 13.81 -5.07 -0.18
N TRP A 6 13.58 -5.63 0.99
CA TRP A 6 13.70 -4.94 2.27
C TRP A 6 14.73 -5.63 3.16
N ILE A 7 15.53 -4.88 3.90
CA ILE A 7 16.41 -5.39 4.95
C ILE A 7 16.40 -4.50 6.19
N THR A 8 16.73 -5.09 7.34
CA THR A 8 17.23 -4.35 8.50
C THR A 8 18.27 -5.14 9.29
N GLY A 9 19.09 -4.44 10.07
CA GLY A 9 20.22 -4.99 10.81
C GLY A 9 20.95 -3.92 11.59
N ARG A 10 21.92 -4.33 12.42
CA ARG A 10 22.66 -3.39 13.30
C ARG A 10 23.86 -2.73 12.63
N LYS A 11 24.63 -3.50 11.83
CA LYS A 11 25.92 -3.05 11.29
C LYS A 11 26.17 -3.40 9.82
N PHE A 12 25.39 -4.31 9.22
CA PHE A 12 25.47 -4.69 7.80
C PHE A 12 26.88 -5.08 7.29
N LYS A 13 27.73 -5.67 8.15
CA LYS A 13 29.14 -6.00 7.85
C LYS A 13 29.36 -7.15 6.84
N GLY A 14 28.31 -7.70 6.24
CA GLY A 14 28.38 -8.81 5.28
C GLY A 14 28.19 -8.36 3.85
N SER A 15 28.77 -9.11 2.93
CA SER A 15 28.63 -8.89 1.49
C SER A 15 27.48 -9.74 0.95
N ILE A 16 26.62 -9.10 0.17
CA ILE A 16 25.61 -9.76 -0.65
C ILE A 16 26.22 -10.02 -2.03
N ARG A 17 26.02 -11.23 -2.56
CA ARG A 17 26.38 -11.61 -3.92
C ARG A 17 25.15 -12.09 -4.66
N ILE A 18 24.96 -11.62 -5.89
CA ILE A 18 23.84 -12.04 -6.75
C ILE A 18 24.38 -12.71 -7.99
N TYR A 19 23.98 -13.96 -8.20
CA TYR A 19 24.31 -14.76 -9.38
C TYR A 19 23.04 -14.88 -10.21
N LEU A 20 23.14 -14.52 -11.50
CA LEU A 20 22.01 -14.57 -12.42
C LEU A 20 22.23 -15.67 -13.44
N ASP A 21 21.14 -16.39 -13.73
CA ASP A 21 21.10 -17.54 -14.63
C ASP A 21 22.12 -18.63 -14.26
N ASP A 22 23.02 -18.96 -15.18
CA ASP A 22 24.04 -19.99 -15.01
C ASP A 22 25.44 -19.39 -14.77
N ALA A 23 25.52 -18.10 -14.44
CA ALA A 23 26.78 -17.43 -14.17
C ALA A 23 27.47 -18.03 -12.93
N LYS A 24 28.77 -18.33 -13.07
CA LYS A 24 29.62 -18.81 -11.96
C LYS A 24 30.09 -17.66 -11.07
N GLU A 25 30.30 -16.49 -11.66
CA GLU A 25 30.68 -15.27 -10.96
C GLU A 25 29.43 -14.43 -10.64
N PRO A 26 29.42 -13.69 -9.53
CA PRO A 26 28.31 -12.82 -9.20
C PRO A 26 28.26 -11.62 -10.15
N GLN A 27 27.04 -11.24 -10.56
CA GLN A 27 26.79 -10.03 -11.33
C GLN A 27 27.23 -8.77 -10.57
N PHE A 28 27.08 -8.81 -9.24
CA PHE A 28 27.63 -7.82 -8.31
C PHE A 28 27.82 -8.41 -6.91
N GLU A 29 28.81 -7.86 -6.22
CA GLU A 29 29.15 -8.11 -4.82
C GLU A 29 29.34 -6.75 -4.13
N MET A 30 28.60 -6.51 -3.06
CA MET A 30 28.72 -5.29 -2.25
C MET A 30 28.13 -5.52 -0.86
N ARG A 31 28.37 -4.59 0.08
CA ARG A 31 27.76 -4.69 1.41
C ARG A 31 26.23 -4.58 1.33
N ALA A 32 25.55 -5.22 2.28
CA ALA A 32 24.09 -5.22 2.32
C ALA A 32 23.47 -3.81 2.35
N ASP A 33 24.05 -2.90 3.13
CA ASP A 33 23.60 -1.51 3.28
C ASP A 33 23.98 -0.60 2.10
N GLN A 34 24.92 -1.02 1.25
CA GLN A 34 25.21 -0.36 -0.02
C GLN A 34 24.22 -0.78 -1.11
N LEU A 35 23.84 -2.07 -1.13
CA LEU A 35 22.90 -2.61 -2.11
C LEU A 35 21.46 -2.15 -1.86
N VAL A 36 21.01 -2.24 -0.59
CA VAL A 36 19.62 -2.00 -0.21
C VAL A 36 19.58 -0.81 0.74
N GLY A 37 18.85 0.23 0.34
CA GLY A 37 18.81 1.51 1.05
C GLY A 37 20.06 2.39 0.89
N GLY A 38 21.05 1.94 0.10
CA GLY A 38 22.22 2.71 -0.31
C GLY A 38 22.21 3.00 -1.82
N ASP A 39 23.35 3.42 -2.36
CA ASP A 39 23.52 3.88 -3.75
C ASP A 39 24.32 2.92 -4.64
N GLY A 40 24.55 1.67 -4.18
CA GLY A 40 25.44 0.72 -4.87
C GLY A 40 24.98 0.28 -6.26
N LEU A 41 23.68 0.36 -6.55
CA LEU A 41 23.11 0.16 -7.90
C LEU A 41 22.29 1.37 -8.37
N VAL A 42 21.46 1.91 -7.48
CA VAL A 42 20.65 3.12 -7.70
C VAL A 42 20.46 3.80 -6.34
N GLY A 43 20.25 5.11 -6.32
CA GLY A 43 19.91 5.86 -5.11
C GLY A 43 18.41 6.04 -4.91
N GLU A 44 18.06 7.04 -4.10
CA GLU A 44 16.68 7.48 -3.86
C GLU A 44 16.00 7.93 -5.19
N PRO A 45 14.69 7.69 -5.39
CA PRO A 45 13.73 7.01 -4.50
C PRO A 45 13.70 5.48 -4.62
N LEU A 46 14.45 4.90 -5.55
CA LEU A 46 14.40 3.45 -5.81
C LEU A 46 15.18 2.63 -4.79
N SER A 47 16.12 3.24 -4.07
CA SER A 47 16.85 2.62 -2.96
C SER A 47 17.02 3.65 -1.83
N ALA A 48 16.37 3.41 -0.69
CA ALA A 48 16.45 4.34 0.44
C ALA A 48 16.20 3.67 1.80
N GLU A 49 16.68 4.32 2.86
CA GLU A 49 16.29 4.01 4.23
C GLU A 49 15.09 4.86 4.66
N ARG A 50 14.13 4.23 5.34
CA ARG A 50 12.94 4.85 5.92
C ARG A 50 12.74 4.28 7.32
N ALA A 51 12.88 5.14 8.34
CA ALA A 51 12.69 4.80 9.75
C ALA A 51 13.31 3.43 10.14
N GLY A 52 14.61 3.26 9.84
CA GLY A 52 15.40 2.07 10.18
C GLY A 52 15.26 0.86 9.23
N GLY A 53 14.29 0.89 8.32
CA GLY A 53 14.13 -0.12 7.27
C GLY A 53 14.79 0.34 5.98
N ARG A 54 15.51 -0.56 5.30
CA ARG A 54 16.20 -0.27 4.04
C ARG A 54 15.50 -0.97 2.90
N ASN A 55 15.22 -0.26 1.81
CA ASN A 55 14.42 -0.76 0.69
C ASN A 55 15.17 -0.61 -0.63
N LEU A 56 14.92 -1.53 -1.56
CA LEU A 56 15.36 -1.48 -2.96
C LEU A 56 14.20 -1.93 -3.86
N TYR A 57 13.80 -1.05 -4.77
CA TYR A 57 12.72 -1.25 -5.74
C TYR A 57 13.24 -1.37 -7.19
N LEU A 58 14.56 -1.26 -7.41
CA LEU A 58 15.16 -1.50 -8.72
C LEU A 58 14.93 -2.96 -9.16
N PRO A 59 14.26 -3.22 -10.29
CA PRO A 59 14.08 -4.58 -10.76
C PRO A 59 15.42 -5.22 -11.17
N ILE A 60 15.65 -6.45 -10.73
CA ILE A 60 16.78 -7.28 -11.15
C ILE A 60 16.23 -8.46 -11.96
N PRO A 61 16.01 -8.30 -13.28
CA PRO A 61 15.53 -9.38 -14.13
C PRO A 61 16.58 -10.47 -14.36
N TYR A 62 16.09 -11.68 -14.60
CA TYR A 62 16.86 -12.88 -14.90
C TYR A 62 16.02 -13.84 -15.75
N ALA A 63 16.65 -14.54 -16.68
CA ALA A 63 15.98 -15.40 -17.65
C ALA A 63 15.71 -16.82 -17.12
N LYS A 64 16.58 -17.35 -16.25
CA LYS A 64 16.54 -18.74 -15.79
C LYS A 64 16.41 -18.87 -14.28
N ARG A 65 17.33 -18.27 -13.52
CA ARG A 65 17.34 -18.33 -12.05
C ARG A 65 18.11 -17.18 -11.44
N CYS A 66 17.91 -16.97 -10.15
CA CYS A 66 18.69 -16.02 -9.35
C CYS A 66 19.09 -16.70 -8.05
N LYS A 67 20.38 -16.59 -7.69
CA LYS A 67 20.90 -17.03 -6.38
C LYS A 67 21.45 -15.81 -5.67
N VAL A 68 20.96 -15.57 -4.47
CA VAL A 68 21.44 -14.52 -3.56
C VAL A 68 22.18 -15.20 -2.41
N THR A 69 23.38 -14.73 -2.09
CA THR A 69 24.13 -15.22 -0.92
C THR A 69 24.56 -14.07 -0.03
N PHE A 70 24.65 -14.33 1.28
CA PHE A 70 25.15 -13.40 2.29
C PHE A 70 26.19 -14.14 3.15
N ASP A 71 27.34 -13.52 3.42
CA ASP A 71 28.49 -14.19 4.04
C ASP A 71 28.65 -13.96 5.55
N ARG A 72 27.65 -13.36 6.20
CA ARG A 72 27.56 -13.36 7.67
C ARG A 72 26.48 -14.32 8.11
N ASN A 73 26.83 -15.20 9.04
CA ASN A 73 25.92 -16.17 9.59
C ASN A 73 25.84 -16.01 11.10
N PHE A 74 24.80 -15.33 11.59
CA PHE A 74 24.53 -15.20 13.03
C PHE A 74 24.49 -16.56 13.75
N TYR A 75 23.99 -17.62 13.10
CA TYR A 75 23.89 -18.94 13.73
C TYR A 75 25.26 -19.59 13.95
N GLU A 76 26.26 -19.22 13.17
CA GLU A 76 27.66 -19.63 13.35
C GLU A 76 28.38 -18.70 14.33
N THR A 77 28.34 -17.38 14.10
CA THR A 77 29.15 -16.43 14.87
C THR A 77 28.58 -16.11 16.26
N LYS A 78 27.27 -16.31 16.44
CA LYS A 78 26.47 -15.85 17.60
C LYS A 78 26.57 -14.35 17.87
N ASN A 79 27.19 -13.57 16.99
CA ASN A 79 27.32 -12.13 17.12
C ASN A 79 26.06 -11.45 16.61
N ARG A 80 25.31 -10.76 17.48
CA ARG A 80 24.07 -10.07 17.09
C ARG A 80 24.26 -9.02 15.98
N GLU A 81 25.48 -8.52 15.77
CA GLU A 81 25.79 -7.62 14.64
C GLU A 81 25.72 -8.30 13.28
N ASP A 82 25.79 -9.64 13.23
CA ASP A 82 25.70 -10.46 12.01
C ASP A 82 24.27 -10.88 11.67
N ARG A 83 23.27 -10.44 12.46
CA ARG A 83 21.85 -10.64 12.12
C ARG A 83 21.45 -9.71 10.99
N LEU A 84 20.82 -10.28 9.98
CA LEU A 84 20.17 -9.60 8.88
C LEU A 84 18.75 -10.13 8.78
N PHE A 85 17.76 -9.25 8.93
CA PHE A 85 16.39 -9.53 8.58
C PHE A 85 16.17 -9.06 7.14
N TYR A 86 15.41 -9.83 6.37
CA TYR A 86 15.24 -9.54 4.95
C TYR A 86 13.90 -10.07 4.42
N GLN A 87 13.40 -9.39 3.40
CA GLN A 87 12.37 -9.89 2.50
C GLN A 87 12.81 -9.61 1.06
N ILE A 88 12.68 -10.61 0.18
CA ILE A 88 12.96 -10.48 -1.25
C ILE A 88 11.71 -10.91 -2.01
N ASN A 89 11.00 -9.95 -2.60
CA ASN A 89 9.88 -10.25 -3.47
C ASN A 89 10.37 -10.39 -4.91
N TYR A 90 9.84 -11.40 -5.60
CA TYR A 90 10.20 -11.70 -6.98
C TYR A 90 8.96 -12.01 -7.81
N ARG A 91 9.09 -11.80 -9.11
CA ARG A 91 8.09 -12.17 -10.12
C ARG A 91 8.62 -13.34 -10.94
N THR A 92 7.80 -14.38 -11.03
CA THR A 92 7.96 -15.50 -11.98
C THR A 92 7.14 -15.21 -13.22
N TYR A 93 7.75 -15.35 -14.40
CA TYR A 93 7.06 -15.18 -15.68
C TYR A 93 6.61 -16.53 -16.23
N PRO A 94 5.56 -16.58 -17.08
CA PRO A 94 5.17 -17.79 -17.77
C PRO A 94 6.34 -18.43 -18.54
N PRO A 95 6.44 -19.77 -18.61
CA PRO A 95 7.47 -20.44 -19.39
C PRO A 95 7.54 -19.92 -20.83
N GLY A 96 8.76 -19.69 -21.33
CA GLY A 96 9.00 -19.15 -22.68
C GLY A 96 8.95 -17.63 -22.80
N THR A 97 8.62 -16.89 -21.73
CA THR A 97 8.71 -15.43 -21.72
C THR A 97 10.16 -14.99 -21.93
N PRO A 98 10.49 -14.21 -22.97
CA PRO A 98 11.83 -13.67 -23.13
C PRO A 98 12.08 -12.60 -22.06
N VAL A 99 13.09 -12.83 -21.22
CA VAL A 99 13.51 -11.89 -20.18
C VAL A 99 14.97 -11.57 -20.41
N GLU A 100 15.28 -10.28 -20.57
CA GLU A 100 16.67 -9.81 -20.59
C GLU A 100 17.23 -9.85 -19.17
N THR A 101 18.33 -10.59 -18.99
CA THR A 101 19.00 -10.67 -17.68
C THR A 101 19.70 -9.36 -17.36
N PHE A 102 19.54 -8.90 -16.11
CA PHE A 102 20.16 -7.68 -15.61
C PHE A 102 21.67 -7.66 -15.88
N SER A 103 22.18 -6.53 -16.37
CA SER A 103 23.60 -6.32 -16.59
C SER A 103 24.03 -4.93 -16.14
N ARG A 104 25.32 -4.77 -15.79
CA ARG A 104 25.89 -3.45 -15.44
C ARG A 104 25.86 -2.49 -16.62
N ALA A 105 26.09 -2.99 -17.83
CA ALA A 105 26.00 -2.20 -19.06
C ALA A 105 24.56 -1.71 -19.29
N GLY A 106 23.56 -2.58 -19.08
CA GLY A 106 22.15 -2.20 -19.16
C GLY A 106 21.75 -1.16 -18.10
N LEU A 107 22.24 -1.29 -16.88
CA LEU A 107 22.05 -0.28 -15.83
C LEU A 107 22.65 1.07 -16.20
N GLU A 108 23.91 1.10 -16.66
CA GLU A 108 24.58 2.33 -17.10
C GLU A 108 23.85 2.98 -18.28
N ALA A 109 23.41 2.18 -19.25
CA ALA A 109 22.63 2.65 -20.39
C ALA A 109 21.25 3.22 -19.98
N ALA A 110 20.71 2.80 -18.84
CA ALA A 110 19.43 3.25 -18.32
C ALA A 110 19.53 4.43 -17.33
N LYS A 111 20.73 4.93 -17.01
CA LYS A 111 20.94 5.90 -15.91
C LYS A 111 20.10 7.18 -16.03
N ASP A 112 20.03 7.77 -17.22
CA ASP A 112 19.30 9.02 -17.43
C ASP A 112 17.79 8.79 -17.33
N ARG A 113 17.33 7.62 -17.80
CA ARG A 113 15.94 7.19 -17.64
C ARG A 113 15.58 6.91 -16.19
N LEU A 114 16.49 6.30 -15.41
CA LEU A 114 16.29 6.06 -13.98
C LEU A 114 16.24 7.37 -13.20
N ALA A 115 17.10 8.34 -13.55
CA ALA A 115 17.06 9.67 -12.95
C ALA A 115 15.73 10.38 -13.23
N ALA A 116 15.27 10.38 -14.49
CA ALA A 116 13.98 10.95 -14.86
C ALA A 116 12.80 10.25 -14.13
N ILE A 117 12.82 8.91 -14.06
CA ILE A 117 11.82 8.15 -13.29
C ILE A 117 11.86 8.52 -11.80
N GLY A 118 13.05 8.73 -11.23
CA GLY A 118 13.23 9.14 -9.84
C GLY A 118 12.53 10.47 -9.53
N GLU A 119 12.72 11.48 -10.37
CA GLU A 119 12.05 12.77 -10.24
C GLU A 119 10.52 12.61 -10.35
N THR A 120 10.03 11.88 -11.37
CA THR A 120 8.59 11.65 -11.53
C THR A 120 8.00 10.89 -10.34
N LEU A 121 8.70 9.90 -9.79
CA LEU A 121 8.22 9.16 -8.61
C LEU A 121 8.06 10.05 -7.38
N LEU A 122 8.96 11.03 -7.20
CA LEU A 122 8.94 11.95 -6.06
C LEU A 122 7.90 13.07 -6.21
N ASP A 123 7.59 13.46 -7.44
CA ASP A 123 6.54 14.43 -7.74
C ASP A 123 5.70 13.93 -8.93
N PRO A 124 4.74 13.04 -8.68
CA PRO A 124 3.94 12.44 -9.75
C PRO A 124 3.05 13.50 -10.38
N ASP A 125 3.33 13.82 -11.64
CA ASP A 125 2.37 14.48 -12.52
C ASP A 125 1.11 13.60 -12.68
N PRO A 126 -0.02 14.20 -13.11
CA PRO A 126 -1.19 13.42 -13.50
C PRO A 126 -0.77 12.31 -14.47
N PRO A 127 -1.20 11.06 -14.26
CA PRO A 127 -0.55 9.86 -14.81
C PRO A 127 -0.53 9.74 -16.34
N LEU A 128 -1.14 10.66 -17.10
CA LEU A 128 -1.38 10.48 -18.53
C LEU A 128 -1.44 11.83 -19.28
N PRO A 129 -0.89 11.90 -20.52
CA PRO A 129 -0.58 13.15 -21.24
C PRO A 129 -1.77 13.91 -21.83
N GLU A 130 -2.93 13.26 -21.97
CA GLU A 130 -4.14 13.91 -22.51
C GLU A 130 -4.85 14.75 -21.44
N THR A 131 -5.33 15.93 -21.85
CA THR A 131 -6.09 16.84 -20.98
C THR A 131 -7.38 16.16 -20.50
N PRO A 132 -7.56 15.95 -19.18
CA PRO A 132 -8.76 15.32 -18.66
C PRO A 132 -9.95 16.28 -18.70
N SER A 133 -11.16 15.71 -18.74
CA SER A 133 -12.40 16.43 -18.42
C SER A 133 -12.52 16.53 -16.90
N VAL A 134 -12.75 17.73 -16.38
CA VAL A 134 -12.80 17.97 -14.92
C VAL A 134 -14.19 18.45 -14.52
N ILE A 135 -14.72 17.87 -13.44
CA ILE A 135 -15.94 18.32 -12.78
C ILE A 135 -15.60 18.72 -11.35
N ASP A 136 -15.84 19.99 -11.01
CA ASP A 136 -15.77 20.49 -9.65
C ASP A 136 -17.17 20.66 -9.05
N ARG A 137 -17.35 20.15 -7.83
CA ARG A 137 -18.59 20.27 -7.06
C ARG A 137 -18.31 20.71 -5.63
N ARG A 138 -19.13 21.64 -5.15
CA ARG A 138 -19.33 21.87 -3.72
C ARG A 138 -20.62 21.19 -3.31
N VAL A 139 -20.56 20.42 -2.25
CA VAL A 139 -21.68 19.59 -1.78
C VAL A 139 -21.91 19.84 -0.30
N ARG A 140 -23.18 19.85 0.10
CA ARG A 140 -23.61 19.81 1.50
C ARG A 140 -24.34 18.50 1.72
N ILE A 141 -23.86 17.70 2.66
CA ILE A 141 -24.36 16.35 2.91
C ILE A 141 -24.90 16.28 4.33
N GLU A 142 -26.23 16.30 4.45
CA GLU A 142 -26.93 16.12 5.71
C GLU A 142 -26.73 14.69 6.27
N PRO A 143 -26.86 14.47 7.58
CA PRO A 143 -26.79 13.13 8.18
C PRO A 143 -27.67 12.10 7.45
N GLY A 144 -27.08 10.95 7.10
CA GLY A 144 -27.76 9.86 6.38
C GLY A 144 -27.97 10.09 4.88
N GLN A 145 -27.61 11.26 4.35
CA GLN A 145 -27.72 11.58 2.93
C GLN A 145 -26.40 11.30 2.17
N ALA A 146 -26.47 11.42 0.85
CA ALA A 146 -25.31 11.31 -0.04
C ALA A 146 -25.34 12.40 -1.11
N ALA A 147 -24.15 12.80 -1.57
CA ALA A 147 -23.98 13.57 -2.79
C ALA A 147 -23.39 12.68 -3.88
N GLU A 148 -23.91 12.79 -5.10
CA GLU A 148 -23.59 11.88 -6.21
C GLU A 148 -23.06 12.63 -7.44
N ILE A 149 -22.11 12.01 -8.15
CA ILE A 149 -21.59 12.45 -9.45
C ILE A 149 -21.63 11.21 -10.37
N GLY A 150 -22.39 11.30 -11.46
CA GLY A 150 -22.57 10.23 -12.42
C GLY A 150 -21.92 10.51 -13.77
N PHE A 151 -21.46 9.47 -14.43
CA PHE A 151 -20.94 9.47 -15.79
C PHE A 151 -21.63 8.36 -16.58
N ASP A 152 -22.16 8.66 -17.76
CA ASP A 152 -23.01 7.79 -18.59
C ASP A 152 -22.34 7.34 -19.90
N LYS A 153 -21.01 7.46 -19.98
CA LYS A 153 -20.20 7.10 -21.12
C LYS A 153 -18.92 6.38 -20.68
N PRO A 154 -18.37 5.46 -21.51
CA PRO A 154 -17.10 4.80 -21.22
C PRO A 154 -16.00 5.80 -20.85
N GLY A 155 -15.19 5.45 -19.87
CA GLY A 155 -14.12 6.33 -19.42
C GLY A 155 -13.29 5.75 -18.29
N ALA A 156 -12.37 6.56 -17.79
CA ALA A 156 -11.65 6.28 -16.56
C ALA A 156 -11.54 7.53 -15.70
N ILE A 157 -11.82 7.40 -14.40
CA ILE A 157 -11.38 8.41 -13.43
C ILE A 157 -9.85 8.31 -13.36
N CYS A 158 -9.15 9.42 -13.55
CA CYS A 158 -7.69 9.47 -13.45
C CYS A 158 -7.20 10.38 -12.32
N GLU A 159 -8.07 11.24 -11.79
CA GLU A 159 -7.82 11.94 -10.54
C GLU A 159 -9.14 12.15 -9.79
N LEU A 160 -9.11 11.95 -8.48
CA LEU A 160 -10.18 12.27 -7.55
C LEU A 160 -9.59 13.12 -6.42
N SER A 161 -10.12 14.32 -6.23
CA SER A 161 -9.77 15.20 -5.11
C SER A 161 -10.98 15.42 -4.22
N VAL A 162 -10.81 15.28 -2.90
CA VAL A 162 -11.86 15.49 -1.90
C VAL A 162 -11.28 16.30 -0.74
N ARG A 163 -11.98 17.36 -0.34
CA ARG A 163 -11.77 18.05 0.94
C ARG A 163 -13.09 18.13 1.68
N LEU A 164 -13.12 17.68 2.93
CA LEU A 164 -14.30 17.74 3.79
C LEU A 164 -14.13 18.82 4.86
N ASP A 165 -15.22 19.51 5.18
CA ASP A 165 -15.33 20.46 6.28
C ASP A 165 -16.57 20.13 7.12
N ALA A 166 -16.40 20.13 8.43
CA ALA A 166 -17.42 19.75 9.41
C ALA A 166 -17.01 20.25 10.80
N ASN A 167 -17.95 20.23 11.76
CA ASN A 167 -17.66 20.65 13.13
C ASN A 167 -16.62 19.74 13.82
N ASP A 168 -16.66 18.44 13.53
CA ASP A 168 -15.62 17.47 13.87
C ASP A 168 -15.05 16.84 12.58
N PRO A 169 -13.98 17.39 12.00
CA PRO A 169 -13.36 16.91 10.77
C PRO A 169 -12.81 15.48 10.88
N VAL A 170 -12.30 15.09 12.05
CA VAL A 170 -11.73 13.75 12.27
C VAL A 170 -12.83 12.70 12.20
N GLN A 171 -13.97 12.95 12.88
CA GLN A 171 -15.13 12.08 12.76
C GLN A 171 -15.73 12.11 11.35
N ALA A 172 -15.79 13.28 10.69
CA ALA A 172 -16.32 13.41 9.35
C ALA A 172 -15.54 12.57 8.31
N LEU A 173 -14.21 12.55 8.38
CA LEU A 173 -13.36 11.74 7.50
C LEU A 173 -13.54 10.22 7.70
N ARG A 174 -13.93 9.78 8.90
CA ARG A 174 -14.20 8.37 9.20
C ARG A 174 -15.63 7.94 8.85
N SER A 175 -16.59 8.84 9.01
CA SER A 175 -18.03 8.54 8.83
C SER A 175 -18.60 9.01 7.49
N THR A 176 -17.86 9.78 6.71
CA THR A 176 -18.16 10.01 5.29
C THR A 176 -17.45 8.95 4.47
N VAL A 177 -18.23 8.17 3.72
CA VAL A 177 -17.75 7.03 2.95
C VAL A 177 -17.80 7.36 1.46
N LEU A 178 -16.69 7.12 0.77
CA LEU A 178 -16.64 7.07 -0.69
C LEU A 178 -17.23 5.74 -1.14
N VAL A 179 -18.26 5.82 -1.99
CA VAL A 179 -18.86 4.67 -2.65
C VAL A 179 -18.79 4.90 -4.15
N VAL A 180 -18.25 3.94 -4.89
CA VAL A 180 -18.20 3.99 -6.35
C VAL A 180 -18.78 2.71 -6.93
N GLU A 181 -19.71 2.86 -7.86
CA GLU A 181 -20.27 1.81 -8.67
C GLU A 181 -19.77 1.98 -10.11
N PHE A 182 -19.10 0.95 -10.64
CA PHE A 182 -18.73 0.88 -12.05
C PHE A 182 -19.63 -0.14 -12.73
N ASP A 183 -20.30 0.28 -13.82
CA ASP A 183 -21.15 -0.59 -14.64
C ASP A 183 -22.22 -1.38 -13.84
N GLY A 184 -22.79 -0.72 -12.82
CA GLY A 184 -23.80 -1.29 -11.93
C GLY A 184 -23.26 -2.18 -10.80
N GLU A 185 -21.94 -2.30 -10.65
CA GLU A 185 -21.31 -3.04 -9.57
C GLU A 185 -20.61 -2.10 -8.57
N GLN A 186 -21.00 -2.16 -7.29
CA GLN A 186 -20.31 -1.43 -6.22
C GLN A 186 -18.92 -2.04 -5.95
N THR A 187 -17.86 -1.41 -6.44
CA THR A 187 -16.48 -1.90 -6.29
C THR A 187 -15.70 -1.16 -5.22
N VAL A 188 -16.09 0.07 -4.91
CA VAL A 188 -15.45 0.91 -3.88
C VAL A 188 -16.43 1.15 -2.74
N TRP A 189 -15.99 0.84 -1.52
CA TRP A 189 -16.63 1.27 -0.28
C TRP A 189 -15.53 1.49 0.76
N CYS A 190 -15.24 2.75 1.09
CA CYS A 190 -14.15 3.10 1.99
C CYS A 190 -14.38 4.48 2.63
N PRO A 191 -14.19 4.65 3.96
CA PRO A 191 -14.13 5.97 4.57
C PRO A 191 -13.13 6.89 3.85
N VAL A 192 -13.46 8.17 3.71
CA VAL A 192 -12.64 9.12 2.94
C VAL A 192 -11.21 9.17 3.49
N GLY A 193 -11.02 9.30 4.80
CA GLY A 193 -9.67 9.35 5.39
C GLY A 193 -8.81 8.11 5.09
N ASP A 194 -9.41 6.92 5.18
CA ASP A 194 -8.74 5.64 4.92
C ASP A 194 -8.47 5.43 3.42
N PHE A 195 -9.40 5.82 2.53
CA PHE A 195 -9.24 5.69 1.08
C PHE A 195 -8.00 6.44 0.58
N PHE A 196 -7.80 7.67 1.06
CA PHE A 196 -6.65 8.49 0.70
C PHE A 196 -5.39 8.18 1.53
N GLY A 197 -5.39 7.10 2.31
CA GLY A 197 -4.25 6.63 3.09
C GLY A 197 -3.87 7.50 4.31
N SER A 198 -4.70 8.48 4.64
CA SER A 198 -4.55 9.32 5.83
C SER A 198 -4.94 8.56 7.11
N GLY A 199 -5.76 7.52 7.00
CA GLY A 199 -6.29 6.80 8.14
C GLY A 199 -7.28 7.65 8.94
N VAL A 200 -7.05 7.80 10.25
CA VAL A 200 -7.90 8.64 11.12
C VAL A 200 -7.37 10.09 11.11
N GLY A 201 -8.18 11.03 10.60
CA GLY A 201 -7.87 12.46 10.57
C GLY A 201 -7.11 12.91 9.32
N VAL A 202 -6.66 14.16 9.31
CA VAL A 202 -5.82 14.74 8.25
C VAL A 202 -4.35 14.55 8.64
N ASN A 203 -3.66 13.64 7.96
CA ASN A 203 -2.25 13.34 8.18
C ASN A 203 -1.51 13.57 6.86
N PRO A 204 -0.88 14.75 6.66
CA PRO A 204 -0.27 15.10 5.39
C PRO A 204 0.87 14.15 5.01
N TYR A 205 0.85 13.67 3.77
CA TYR A 205 1.88 12.82 3.19
C TYR A 205 1.70 12.78 1.66
N LYS A 206 2.69 12.23 0.94
CA LYS A 206 2.53 11.87 -0.47
C LYS A 206 3.14 10.52 -0.81
N ASP A 207 2.47 9.80 -1.71
CA ASP A 207 3.02 8.64 -2.42
C ASP A 207 2.74 8.80 -3.93
N TRP A 208 3.04 7.76 -4.71
CA TRP A 208 2.82 7.78 -6.16
C TRP A 208 1.36 8.06 -6.57
N TYR A 209 0.39 7.45 -5.86
CA TYR A 209 -1.02 7.53 -6.22
C TYR A 209 -1.80 8.53 -5.37
N ARG A 210 -1.30 8.96 -4.22
CA ARG A 210 -2.08 9.72 -3.25
C ARG A 210 -1.28 10.85 -2.63
N ARG A 211 -2.01 11.89 -2.23
CA ARG A 211 -1.48 13.03 -1.49
C ARG A 211 -2.54 13.55 -0.53
N VAL A 212 -2.11 13.91 0.66
CA VAL A 212 -2.93 14.62 1.66
C VAL A 212 -2.21 15.91 1.98
N ASP A 213 -2.86 17.04 1.71
CA ASP A 213 -2.33 18.36 2.00
C ASP A 213 -2.70 18.83 3.41
N GLN A 214 -1.95 19.80 3.93
CA GLN A 214 -2.15 20.36 5.27
C GLN A 214 -3.54 21.00 5.46
N ASP A 215 -4.18 21.46 4.39
CA ASP A 215 -5.51 22.05 4.41
C ASP A 215 -6.64 21.01 4.40
N GLY A 216 -6.31 19.72 4.36
CA GLY A 216 -7.25 18.61 4.29
C GLY A 216 -7.67 18.21 2.88
N THR A 217 -7.10 18.82 1.83
CA THR A 217 -7.30 18.35 0.46
C THR A 217 -6.62 16.98 0.28
N MET A 218 -7.39 15.98 -0.14
CA MET A 218 -6.91 14.62 -0.38
C MET A 218 -7.06 14.29 -1.86
N THR A 219 -5.97 13.91 -2.52
CA THR A 219 -5.92 13.62 -3.95
C THR A 219 -5.51 12.17 -4.19
N CYS A 220 -6.17 11.52 -5.16
CA CYS A 220 -5.97 10.14 -5.56
C CYS A 220 -5.85 10.07 -7.09
N ARG A 221 -4.85 9.34 -7.58
CA ARG A 221 -4.48 9.15 -8.99
C ARG A 221 -4.56 7.69 -9.43
N TRP A 222 -5.22 6.83 -8.65
CA TRP A 222 -5.58 5.50 -9.12
C TRP A 222 -6.43 5.65 -10.38
N ILE A 223 -6.06 4.96 -11.46
CA ILE A 223 -6.88 4.92 -12.68
C ILE A 223 -8.07 4.02 -12.39
N MET A 224 -9.30 4.47 -12.64
CA MET A 224 -10.51 3.71 -12.37
C MET A 224 -11.38 3.60 -13.64
N PRO A 225 -11.12 2.60 -14.49
CA PRO A 225 -11.85 2.41 -15.75
C PRO A 225 -13.27 1.87 -15.55
N PHE A 226 -14.17 2.26 -16.45
CA PHE A 226 -15.53 1.76 -16.58
C PHE A 226 -15.97 1.69 -18.05
N GLU A 227 -16.75 0.67 -18.39
CA GLU A 227 -17.17 0.36 -19.77
C GLU A 227 -18.34 1.22 -20.22
N LYS A 228 -19.30 1.50 -19.33
CA LYS A 228 -20.60 2.11 -19.66
C LYS A 228 -20.88 3.30 -18.78
N GLU A 229 -20.79 3.11 -17.46
CA GLU A 229 -21.17 4.12 -16.49
C GLU A 229 -20.37 4.05 -15.19
N CYS A 230 -20.26 5.20 -14.53
CA CYS A 230 -19.68 5.32 -13.20
C CYS A 230 -20.60 6.18 -12.34
N LYS A 231 -20.92 5.68 -11.14
CA LYS A 231 -21.63 6.44 -10.11
C LYS A 231 -20.73 6.58 -8.89
N LEU A 232 -20.23 7.79 -8.65
CA LEU A 232 -19.46 8.15 -7.47
C LEU A 232 -20.37 8.83 -6.46
N SER A 233 -20.26 8.47 -5.19
CA SER A 233 -20.97 9.15 -4.12
C SER A 233 -20.14 9.32 -2.84
N LEU A 234 -20.38 10.42 -2.14
CA LEU A 234 -19.96 10.63 -0.77
C LEU A 234 -21.18 10.47 0.12
N ARG A 235 -21.19 9.45 0.98
CA ARG A 235 -22.30 9.15 1.88
C ARG A 235 -21.94 9.51 3.32
N ASN A 236 -22.74 10.38 3.93
CA ASN A 236 -22.54 10.79 5.32
C ASN A 236 -23.27 9.82 6.26
N LEU A 237 -22.52 8.95 6.94
CA LEU A 237 -23.03 8.04 7.97
C LEU A 237 -22.92 8.63 9.38
N GLY A 238 -22.41 9.86 9.50
CA GLY A 238 -22.29 10.58 10.75
C GLY A 238 -23.60 11.28 11.17
N ASN A 239 -23.52 12.04 12.26
CA ASN A 239 -24.63 12.77 12.85
C ASN A 239 -24.50 14.30 12.72
N GLN A 240 -23.50 14.76 11.98
CA GLN A 240 -23.26 16.18 11.69
C GLN A 240 -23.37 16.43 10.18
N VAL A 241 -23.62 17.67 9.81
CA VAL A 241 -23.53 18.08 8.40
C VAL A 241 -22.07 18.06 7.95
N VAL A 242 -21.84 17.61 6.72
CA VAL A 242 -20.53 17.64 6.07
C VAL A 242 -20.61 18.50 4.81
N GLU A 243 -19.75 19.50 4.72
CA GLU A 243 -19.51 20.25 3.49
C GLU A 243 -18.32 19.61 2.76
N GLY A 244 -18.39 19.48 1.44
CA GLY A 244 -17.36 18.85 0.62
C GLY A 244 -17.01 19.67 -0.60
N ALA A 245 -15.72 19.78 -0.90
CA ALA A 245 -15.23 20.16 -2.23
C ALA A 245 -14.71 18.89 -2.92
N VAL A 246 -15.28 18.56 -4.08
CA VAL A 246 -14.97 17.34 -4.83
C VAL A 246 -14.57 17.74 -6.24
N SER A 247 -13.41 17.27 -6.70
CA SER A 247 -12.98 17.36 -8.09
C SER A 247 -12.80 15.97 -8.66
N VAL A 248 -13.39 15.69 -9.83
CA VAL A 248 -13.24 14.41 -10.53
C VAL A 248 -12.73 14.69 -11.92
N ALA A 249 -11.54 14.17 -12.24
CA ALA A 249 -10.95 14.22 -13.56
C ALA A 249 -11.14 12.88 -14.26
N THR A 250 -11.76 12.90 -15.44
CA THR A 250 -11.99 11.72 -16.28
C THR A 250 -11.35 11.87 -17.65
N ARG A 251 -11.17 10.73 -18.32
CA ARG A 251 -10.69 10.64 -19.70
C ARG A 251 -11.39 9.52 -20.44
N ASP A 252 -11.29 9.55 -21.75
CA ASP A 252 -11.75 8.45 -22.59
C ASP A 252 -10.99 7.17 -22.27
N TRP A 253 -11.70 6.05 -22.24
CA TRP A 253 -11.13 4.73 -22.05
C TRP A 253 -11.75 3.75 -23.03
N SER A 254 -10.92 3.06 -23.80
CA SER A 254 -11.37 1.98 -24.66
C SER A 254 -11.35 0.68 -23.85
N TRP A 255 -12.52 0.26 -23.40
CA TRP A 255 -12.67 -0.99 -22.67
C TRP A 255 -12.30 -2.19 -23.58
N ASP A 256 -11.46 -3.08 -23.06
CA ASP A 256 -10.97 -4.27 -23.76
C ASP A 256 -10.93 -5.49 -22.83
N ASP A 257 -10.50 -6.63 -23.38
CA ASP A 257 -10.32 -7.87 -22.63
C ASP A 257 -9.15 -7.83 -21.64
N ARG A 258 -8.50 -6.67 -21.42
CA ARG A 258 -7.46 -6.40 -20.41
C ARG A 258 -7.91 -5.41 -19.32
N SER A 259 -9.03 -4.75 -19.54
CA SER A 259 -9.62 -3.78 -18.62
C SER A 259 -10.12 -4.45 -17.33
N MET A 260 -10.02 -3.70 -16.24
CA MET A 260 -10.40 -4.11 -14.88
C MET A 260 -11.02 -2.89 -14.19
N HIS A 261 -12.02 -3.14 -13.34
CA HIS A 261 -12.50 -2.11 -12.43
C HIS A 261 -11.53 -1.94 -11.27
N PHE A 262 -11.44 -0.72 -10.78
CA PHE A 262 -10.77 -0.46 -9.52
C PHE A 262 -11.69 -0.82 -8.36
N HIS A 263 -11.13 -1.46 -7.34
CA HIS A 263 -11.81 -1.82 -6.10
C HIS A 263 -11.08 -1.21 -4.92
N ALA A 264 -11.86 -0.77 -3.94
CA ALA A 264 -11.33 -0.45 -2.63
C ALA A 264 -12.28 -0.94 -1.55
N ASN A 265 -11.75 -1.75 -0.63
CA ASN A 265 -12.52 -2.34 0.46
C ASN A 265 -11.96 -1.87 1.79
N TRP A 266 -12.86 -1.57 2.72
CA TRP A 266 -12.50 -1.22 4.09
C TRP A 266 -13.05 -2.22 5.08
N ARG A 267 -12.20 -2.60 6.04
CA ARG A 267 -12.57 -3.47 7.14
C ARG A 267 -12.03 -2.91 8.44
N GLN A 268 -12.86 -2.87 9.48
CA GLN A 268 -12.45 -2.48 10.83
C GLN A 268 -12.83 -3.54 11.83
N GLN A 269 -12.00 -3.69 12.85
CA GLN A 269 -12.34 -4.43 14.05
C GLN A 269 -11.71 -3.75 15.26
N ARG A 270 -12.51 -3.54 16.30
CA ARG A 270 -12.10 -2.90 17.55
C ARG A 270 -11.92 -3.92 18.66
N ASP A 271 -11.17 -3.52 19.68
CA ASP A 271 -10.97 -4.27 20.93
C ASP A 271 -10.40 -5.69 20.72
N MET A 272 -9.57 -5.84 19.68
CA MET A 272 -8.90 -7.10 19.34
C MET A 272 -7.86 -7.46 20.39
N LYS A 273 -8.02 -8.62 21.03
CA LYS A 273 -7.09 -9.13 22.05
C LYS A 273 -5.84 -9.68 21.39
N THR A 274 -4.65 -9.28 21.88
CA THR A 274 -3.39 -9.51 21.15
C THR A 274 -2.61 -10.78 21.50
N LYS A 275 -2.96 -11.51 22.57
CA LYS A 275 -2.11 -12.60 23.10
C LYS A 275 -2.79 -13.97 23.26
N GLU A 276 -4.12 -14.04 23.31
CA GLU A 276 -4.83 -15.28 23.65
C GLU A 276 -6.22 -15.35 22.97
N PRO A 277 -6.36 -16.09 21.85
CA PRO A 277 -5.28 -16.67 21.03
C PRO A 277 -4.58 -15.61 20.17
N HIS A 278 -3.36 -15.91 19.70
CA HIS A 278 -2.82 -15.22 18.52
C HIS A 278 -3.64 -15.62 17.30
N PHE A 279 -3.87 -14.69 16.38
CA PHE A 279 -4.70 -14.92 15.21
C PHE A 279 -4.31 -14.02 14.05
N ASP A 280 -4.68 -14.48 12.87
CA ASP A 280 -4.54 -13.76 11.61
C ASP A 280 -5.81 -12.95 11.37
N TRP A 281 -5.67 -11.66 11.08
CA TRP A 281 -6.79 -10.78 10.75
C TRP A 281 -6.77 -10.44 9.26
N SER A 282 -7.83 -10.84 8.56
CA SER A 282 -7.91 -10.66 7.11
C SER A 282 -8.07 -9.19 6.72
N TYR A 283 -7.15 -8.69 5.91
CA TYR A 283 -7.29 -7.39 5.25
C TYR A 283 -8.24 -7.51 4.05
N LEU A 284 -8.03 -8.54 3.23
CA LEU A 284 -8.84 -8.82 2.05
C LEU A 284 -8.90 -10.32 1.78
N THR A 285 -10.11 -10.81 1.50
CA THR A 285 -10.32 -12.06 0.78
C THR A 285 -11.13 -11.73 -0.47
N ALA A 286 -10.69 -12.19 -1.64
CA ALA A 286 -11.35 -11.93 -2.92
C ALA A 286 -11.37 -13.18 -3.80
N ARG A 287 -12.36 -13.24 -4.71
CA ARG A 287 -12.47 -14.24 -5.76
C ARG A 287 -12.56 -13.58 -7.13
N GLY A 288 -12.20 -14.33 -8.17
CA GLY A 288 -12.11 -13.88 -9.55
C GLY A 288 -10.67 -13.59 -9.94
N LYS A 289 -10.49 -12.91 -11.07
CA LYS A 289 -9.18 -12.57 -11.63
C LYS A 289 -8.88 -11.10 -11.41
N GLY A 290 -7.67 -10.78 -10.95
CA GLY A 290 -7.32 -9.41 -10.61
C GLY A 290 -5.86 -9.20 -10.26
N VAL A 291 -5.56 -8.03 -9.72
CA VAL A 291 -4.23 -7.62 -9.26
C VAL A 291 -4.37 -6.80 -7.98
N PHE A 292 -3.75 -7.25 -6.89
CA PHE A 292 -3.65 -6.48 -5.66
C PHE A 292 -2.53 -5.44 -5.76
N VAL A 293 -2.85 -4.17 -5.45
CA VAL A 293 -1.96 -3.02 -5.72
C VAL A 293 -1.64 -2.15 -4.51
N GLY A 294 -2.21 -2.41 -3.34
CA GLY A 294 -1.77 -1.72 -2.11
C GLY A 294 -2.78 -1.74 -0.99
N ASP A 295 -2.41 -1.08 0.10
CA ASP A 295 -3.22 -1.00 1.31
C ASP A 295 -2.79 0.16 2.25
N THR A 296 -3.68 0.47 3.18
CA THR A 296 -3.44 1.35 4.31
C THR A 296 -3.95 0.66 5.57
N LEU A 297 -3.11 0.58 6.59
CA LEU A 297 -3.50 0.19 7.95
C LEU A 297 -3.50 1.42 8.84
N ALA A 298 -4.69 1.77 9.36
CA ALA A 298 -4.83 2.66 10.50
C ALA A 298 -5.13 1.83 11.74
N LEU A 299 -4.45 2.10 12.85
CA LEU A 299 -4.66 1.37 14.09
C LEU A 299 -4.56 2.25 15.33
N VAL A 300 -5.15 1.77 16.42
CA VAL A 300 -5.00 2.35 17.76
C VAL A 300 -4.34 1.34 18.68
N ASN A 301 -3.13 1.65 19.13
CA ASN A 301 -2.41 0.89 20.14
C ASN A 301 -2.70 1.45 21.54
N ARG A 302 -3.17 0.60 22.45
CA ARG A 302 -3.49 0.99 23.83
C ARG A 302 -2.38 0.71 24.83
N SER A 303 -1.25 0.19 24.38
CA SER A 303 -0.10 -0.10 25.21
C SER A 303 1.10 0.79 24.85
N GLU A 304 1.97 1.04 25.83
CA GLU A 304 3.23 1.78 25.65
C GLU A 304 4.36 0.85 25.15
N THR A 305 4.05 0.00 24.18
CA THR A 305 4.98 -1.03 23.73
C THR A 305 4.62 -1.53 22.33
N TRP A 306 5.52 -2.31 21.72
CA TRP A 306 5.50 -2.60 20.28
C TRP A 306 4.34 -3.52 19.85
N TRP A 307 3.60 -3.08 18.83
CA TRP A 307 2.34 -3.67 18.39
C TRP A 307 2.43 -4.52 17.12
N GLY A 308 3.51 -4.40 16.34
CA GLY A 308 3.56 -4.86 14.95
C GLY A 308 4.54 -5.99 14.69
N GLU A 309 4.72 -6.94 15.62
CA GLU A 309 5.56 -8.13 15.38
C GLU A 309 4.91 -9.13 14.40
N GLY A 310 3.71 -8.82 13.90
CA GLY A 310 2.91 -9.77 13.13
C GLY A 310 3.33 -9.85 11.67
N ASP A 311 3.51 -11.07 11.19
CA ASP A 311 3.85 -11.34 9.79
C ASP A 311 2.60 -11.21 8.90
N GLU A 312 2.77 -10.60 7.72
CA GLU A 312 1.80 -10.74 6.65
C GLU A 312 1.82 -12.15 6.05
N LYS A 313 0.65 -12.63 5.66
CA LYS A 313 0.46 -13.91 4.95
C LYS A 313 -0.44 -13.65 3.76
N ILE A 314 0.11 -13.78 2.56
CA ILE A 314 -0.66 -13.59 1.32
C ILE A 314 -0.70 -14.91 0.56
N PHE A 315 -1.93 -15.35 0.30
CA PHE A 315 -2.26 -16.55 -0.44
C PHE A 315 -2.83 -16.18 -1.80
N VAL A 316 -2.30 -16.78 -2.85
CA VAL A 316 -2.77 -16.62 -4.23
C VAL A 316 -3.32 -17.95 -4.75
N ASP A 317 -4.49 -17.90 -5.38
CA ASP A 317 -5.08 -18.99 -6.15
C ASP A 317 -5.18 -20.32 -5.36
N GLY A 318 -5.61 -20.22 -4.10
CA GLY A 318 -5.92 -21.38 -3.26
C GLY A 318 -4.71 -22.15 -2.73
N GLU A 319 -3.52 -21.56 -2.74
CA GLU A 319 -2.31 -22.20 -2.22
C GLU A 319 -2.42 -22.62 -0.74
N ALA A 320 -1.80 -23.76 -0.40
CA ALA A 320 -1.87 -24.33 0.96
C ALA A 320 -0.91 -23.65 1.95
N PHE A 321 0.07 -22.89 1.47
CA PHE A 321 1.03 -22.13 2.24
C PHE A 321 1.25 -20.79 1.53
N PRO A 322 1.32 -19.64 2.23
CA PRO A 322 1.37 -18.35 1.56
C PRO A 322 2.71 -18.18 0.87
N SER A 323 2.68 -17.88 -0.43
CA SER A 323 3.86 -17.60 -1.24
C SER A 323 4.56 -16.30 -0.82
N HIS A 324 3.81 -15.39 -0.20
CA HIS A 324 4.35 -14.22 0.50
C HIS A 324 4.12 -14.39 2.00
N PHE A 325 5.20 -14.65 2.75
CA PHE A 325 5.22 -14.74 4.21
C PHE A 325 6.17 -13.68 4.76
N GLY A 326 5.66 -12.88 5.70
CA GLY A 326 6.30 -11.74 6.30
C GLY A 326 7.39 -12.01 7.33
N THR A 327 7.80 -10.91 7.98
CA THR A 327 8.77 -10.90 9.10
C THR A 327 8.42 -9.92 10.23
N GLY A 328 7.36 -9.12 10.04
CA GLY A 328 6.91 -8.06 10.93
C GLY A 328 6.03 -7.09 10.17
N THR A 329 5.07 -6.45 10.86
CA THR A 329 4.14 -5.54 10.20
C THR A 329 4.86 -4.27 9.76
N GLU A 330 5.86 -3.80 10.50
CA GLU A 330 6.70 -2.68 10.07
C GLU A 330 7.54 -3.00 8.84
N ASP A 331 8.03 -4.24 8.77
CA ASP A 331 8.87 -4.75 7.69
C ASP A 331 8.07 -4.78 6.38
N TYR A 332 6.79 -5.17 6.47
CA TYR A 332 5.83 -5.08 5.38
C TYR A 332 5.69 -3.65 4.85
N TYR A 333 5.55 -2.67 5.75
CA TYR A 333 5.49 -1.24 5.39
C TYR A 333 6.87 -0.62 5.14
N GLY A 334 7.93 -1.42 5.14
CA GLY A 334 9.28 -1.05 4.73
C GLY A 334 10.05 -0.17 5.71
N TYR A 335 9.61 -0.07 6.97
CA TYR A 335 10.40 0.51 8.05
C TYR A 335 10.90 -0.59 9.00
N ALA A 336 11.48 -0.25 10.15
CA ALA A 336 11.99 -1.25 11.08
C ALA A 336 12.02 -0.77 12.54
N TRP A 337 12.29 -1.71 13.46
CA TRP A 337 12.58 -1.47 14.88
C TRP A 337 11.47 -0.74 15.64
N GLY A 338 10.23 -0.84 15.16
CA GLY A 338 9.10 -0.10 15.70
C GLY A 338 9.40 1.39 15.84
N MET A 339 10.07 2.02 14.86
CA MET A 339 10.36 3.46 14.90
C MET A 339 9.08 4.30 14.70
N PRO A 340 8.71 5.20 15.64
CA PRO A 340 7.57 6.11 15.50
C PRO A 340 8.00 7.37 14.77
N THR A 341 8.27 7.28 13.48
CA THR A 341 8.83 8.41 12.72
C THR A 341 8.08 8.58 11.42
N PHE A 342 7.53 9.78 11.25
CA PHE A 342 6.95 10.17 9.98
C PHE A 342 7.96 9.94 8.85
N PHE A 343 7.51 9.28 7.80
CA PHE A 343 8.18 9.27 6.52
C PHE A 343 7.15 9.11 5.42
N ASP A 344 7.50 9.60 4.25
CA ASP A 344 6.81 9.28 3.02
C ASP A 344 7.82 8.94 1.91
N ALA A 345 7.33 8.17 0.94
CA ALA A 345 8.08 7.74 -0.22
C ALA A 345 7.08 7.27 -1.28
N PRO A 346 7.50 7.17 -2.55
CA PRO A 346 6.58 6.83 -3.65
C PRO A 346 5.83 5.50 -3.47
N PHE A 347 6.41 4.54 -2.74
CA PHE A 347 5.88 3.19 -2.58
C PHE A 347 5.33 2.87 -1.18
N HIS A 348 5.60 3.71 -0.18
CA HIS A 348 5.19 3.47 1.20
C HIS A 348 5.34 4.70 2.08
N ALA A 349 4.57 4.78 3.15
CA ALA A 349 4.63 5.87 4.11
C ALA A 349 4.17 5.45 5.51
N GLN A 350 4.58 6.21 6.51
CA GLN A 350 3.99 6.26 7.84
C GLN A 350 3.45 7.69 8.09
N PRO A 351 2.24 8.02 7.57
CA PRO A 351 1.69 9.38 7.71
C PRO A 351 1.43 9.78 9.17
N ARG A 352 1.23 8.80 10.06
CA ARG A 352 0.95 9.04 11.46
C ARG A 352 1.63 8.01 12.33
N ALA A 353 2.35 8.47 13.35
CA ALA A 353 2.84 7.64 14.44
C ALA A 353 2.85 8.45 15.75
N GLU A 354 1.94 8.11 16.65
CA GLU A 354 1.83 8.75 17.97
C GLU A 354 2.75 8.10 19.03
N GLY A 355 2.80 8.71 20.22
CA GLY A 355 3.62 8.25 21.34
C GLY A 355 3.17 8.84 22.68
N PRO A 356 3.82 8.48 23.81
CA PRO A 356 5.13 7.82 23.93
C PRO A 356 5.12 6.31 23.66
N LYS A 357 6.27 5.75 23.25
CA LYS A 357 6.51 4.31 23.04
C LYS A 357 5.44 3.61 22.18
N GLN A 358 5.07 4.24 21.05
CA GLN A 358 4.11 3.70 20.07
C GLN A 358 2.67 3.53 20.57
N ARG A 359 2.31 4.12 21.72
CA ARG A 359 0.90 4.23 22.15
C ARG A 359 0.18 5.25 21.28
N GLY A 360 -1.10 4.99 21.01
CA GLY A 360 -1.97 5.89 20.26
C GLY A 360 -2.17 5.42 18.82
N ASN A 361 -2.46 6.36 17.94
CA ASN A 361 -2.80 6.09 16.56
C ASN A 361 -1.54 5.95 15.71
N VAL A 362 -1.55 4.93 14.85
CA VAL A 362 -0.54 4.73 13.82
C VAL A 362 -1.25 4.55 12.49
N THR A 363 -0.68 5.11 11.43
CA THR A 363 -1.13 4.88 10.05
C THR A 363 0.10 4.55 9.23
N ASN A 364 0.05 3.40 8.58
CA ASN A 364 1.04 2.97 7.61
C ASN A 364 0.33 2.68 6.29
N THR A 365 1.03 2.89 5.18
CA THR A 365 0.47 2.60 3.87
C THR A 365 1.53 2.16 2.87
N ARG A 366 1.12 1.32 1.92
CA ARG A 366 1.98 0.76 0.88
C ARG A 366 1.26 0.77 -0.46
N VAL A 367 2.00 1.19 -1.48
CA VAL A 367 1.66 1.08 -2.90
C VAL A 367 2.54 0.01 -3.52
N ARG A 368 1.92 -0.97 -4.18
CA ARG A 368 2.59 -2.07 -4.87
C ARG A 368 2.66 -1.81 -6.36
N LEU A 369 3.43 -0.79 -6.75
CA LEU A 369 3.58 -0.43 -8.18
C LEU A 369 4.45 -1.45 -8.92
N LEU A 370 5.61 -1.80 -8.35
CA LEU A 370 6.60 -2.66 -8.99
C LEU A 370 6.47 -4.13 -8.58
N ASP A 371 5.79 -4.38 -7.45
CA ASP A 371 5.59 -5.68 -6.81
C ASP A 371 4.10 -6.00 -6.58
N ALA A 372 3.23 -5.54 -7.48
CA ALA A 372 1.82 -5.91 -7.53
C ALA A 372 1.64 -7.44 -7.60
N ILE A 373 0.58 -7.95 -6.97
CA ILE A 373 0.31 -9.38 -6.85
C ILE A 373 -0.89 -9.76 -7.73
N PRO A 374 -0.66 -10.31 -8.94
CA PRO A 374 -1.75 -10.83 -9.75
C PRO A 374 -2.31 -12.13 -9.18
N PHE A 375 -3.60 -12.38 -9.40
CA PHE A 375 -4.30 -13.61 -9.04
C PHE A 375 -5.33 -13.96 -10.12
N SER A 376 -5.57 -15.25 -10.34
CA SER A 376 -6.44 -15.75 -11.41
C SER A 376 -7.81 -16.21 -10.91
N GLU A 377 -7.89 -16.66 -9.67
CA GLU A 377 -9.08 -17.27 -9.08
C GLU A 377 -9.39 -16.74 -7.68
N SER A 378 -8.38 -16.58 -6.83
CA SER A 378 -8.59 -16.09 -5.47
C SER A 378 -7.36 -15.39 -4.87
N PHE A 379 -7.63 -14.50 -3.93
CA PHE A 379 -6.62 -13.75 -3.19
C PHE A 379 -7.02 -13.69 -1.73
N GLN A 380 -6.09 -13.94 -0.82
CA GLN A 380 -6.28 -13.75 0.61
C GLN A 380 -5.05 -13.08 1.19
N PHE A 381 -5.23 -11.97 1.87
CA PHE A 381 -4.19 -11.27 2.61
C PHE A 381 -4.62 -11.16 4.06
N ASP A 382 -3.90 -11.87 4.91
CA ASP A 382 -4.03 -11.77 6.35
C ASP A 382 -2.79 -11.15 6.98
N MET A 383 -3.00 -10.49 8.12
CA MET A 383 -1.93 -9.94 8.94
C MET A 383 -2.04 -10.55 10.35
N GLU A 384 -0.95 -11.10 10.85
CA GLU A 384 -0.91 -11.52 12.25
C GLU A 384 -1.14 -10.34 13.19
N VAL A 385 -2.02 -10.53 14.17
CA VAL A 385 -2.21 -9.55 15.24
C VAL A 385 -1.27 -9.93 16.37
N TRP A 386 0.00 -9.58 16.22
CA TRP A 386 1.05 -9.96 17.17
C TRP A 386 1.63 -8.77 17.91
N HIS A 387 1.38 -8.73 19.21
CA HIS A 387 1.84 -7.66 20.09
C HIS A 387 2.69 -8.22 21.22
N ILE A 388 3.76 -7.51 21.62
CA ILE A 388 4.59 -7.94 22.75
C ILE A 388 3.86 -7.89 24.11
N ALA A 389 2.81 -7.07 24.24
CA ALA A 389 1.97 -6.98 25.43
C ALA A 389 0.60 -7.64 25.24
N LYS A 390 -0.01 -8.03 26.37
CA LYS A 390 -1.41 -8.42 26.46
C LYS A 390 -2.25 -7.15 26.59
N THR A 391 -2.84 -6.72 25.48
CA THR A 391 -3.62 -5.49 25.38
C THR A 391 -4.76 -5.67 24.38
N THR A 392 -5.46 -4.59 24.06
CA THR A 392 -6.33 -4.52 22.88
C THR A 392 -5.87 -3.48 21.87
N VAL A 393 -6.09 -3.79 20.61
CA VAL A 393 -5.86 -2.90 19.47
C VAL A 393 -7.14 -2.73 18.67
N ASP A 394 -7.26 -1.60 17.99
CA ASP A 394 -8.27 -1.42 16.94
C ASP A 394 -7.54 -1.34 15.61
N TYR A 395 -7.96 -2.15 14.63
CA TYR A 395 -7.40 -2.16 13.28
C TYR A 395 -8.46 -1.72 12.29
N ALA A 396 -8.06 -0.90 11.32
CA ALA A 396 -8.84 -0.52 10.15
C ALA A 396 -7.93 -0.60 8.92
N ALA A 397 -8.25 -1.52 8.00
CA ALA A 397 -7.52 -1.70 6.76
C ALA A 397 -8.36 -1.22 5.57
N ALA A 398 -7.79 -0.35 4.76
CA ALA A 398 -8.24 -0.09 3.39
C ALA A 398 -7.34 -0.87 2.43
N THR A 399 -7.93 -1.56 1.47
CA THR A 399 -7.19 -2.34 0.46
C THR A 399 -7.56 -1.87 -0.94
N TYR A 400 -6.61 -1.90 -1.87
CA TYR A 400 -6.77 -1.42 -3.24
C TYR A 400 -6.36 -2.53 -4.22
N TRP A 401 -7.23 -2.82 -5.18
CA TRP A 401 -6.98 -3.87 -6.17
C TRP A 401 -7.78 -3.62 -7.45
N TYR A 402 -7.35 -4.25 -8.54
CA TYR A 402 -8.06 -4.24 -9.82
C TYR A 402 -8.70 -5.60 -10.06
N GLY A 403 -9.97 -5.61 -10.43
CA GLY A 403 -10.76 -6.81 -10.66
C GLY A 403 -11.31 -6.87 -12.07
N ARG A 404 -11.26 -8.05 -12.69
CA ARG A 404 -12.07 -8.32 -13.90
C ARG A 404 -13.56 -8.26 -13.54
N PRO A 405 -14.44 -7.98 -14.53
CA PRO A 405 -15.88 -8.10 -14.31
C PRO A 405 -16.25 -9.41 -13.62
N GLY A 406 -17.03 -9.32 -12.54
CA GLY A 406 -17.41 -10.45 -11.68
C GLY A 406 -16.42 -10.81 -10.57
N ALA A 407 -15.24 -10.19 -10.49
CA ALA A 407 -14.36 -10.32 -9.34
C ALA A 407 -14.96 -9.60 -8.12
N LYS A 408 -14.89 -10.24 -6.94
CA LYS A 408 -15.58 -9.76 -5.73
C LYS A 408 -14.75 -9.99 -4.48
N ALA A 409 -14.75 -8.99 -3.60
CA ALA A 409 -14.30 -9.17 -2.22
C ALA A 409 -15.35 -9.97 -1.42
N ALA A 410 -14.89 -10.79 -0.48
CA ALA A 410 -15.75 -11.55 0.42
C ALA A 410 -16.37 -10.69 1.53
N THR A 411 -15.69 -9.60 1.90
CA THR A 411 -16.18 -8.64 2.91
C THR A 411 -16.90 -7.50 2.20
N GLY A 412 -18.14 -7.24 2.62
CA GLY A 412 -18.95 -6.12 2.14
C GLY A 412 -18.77 -4.83 2.96
N PRO A 413 -19.56 -3.79 2.63
CA PRO A 413 -19.65 -2.56 3.41
C PRO A 413 -19.81 -2.76 4.93
N MET A 414 -19.18 -1.89 5.72
CA MET A 414 -19.28 -1.90 7.20
C MET A 414 -19.82 -0.56 7.76
N PRO A 415 -21.06 -0.16 7.44
CA PRO A 415 -21.60 1.15 7.82
C PRO A 415 -21.66 1.38 9.33
N ASP A 416 -21.99 0.34 10.10
CA ASP A 416 -22.01 0.41 11.56
C ASP A 416 -20.62 0.72 12.13
N GLU A 417 -19.56 0.12 11.59
CA GLU A 417 -18.18 0.38 12.02
C GLU A 417 -17.67 1.77 11.61
N ALA A 418 -18.06 2.27 10.43
CA ALA A 418 -17.67 3.59 9.95
C ALA A 418 -18.41 4.74 10.66
N SER A 419 -19.64 4.50 11.14
CA SER A 419 -20.43 5.48 11.90
C SER A 419 -20.02 5.58 13.38
N GLN A 420 -19.29 4.59 13.91
CA GLN A 420 -18.84 4.63 15.29
C GLN A 420 -17.96 5.87 15.58
N PRO A 421 -18.05 6.43 16.80
CA PRO A 421 -17.15 7.49 17.23
C PRO A 421 -15.68 7.08 17.09
N VAL A 422 -14.86 7.98 16.55
CA VAL A 422 -13.42 7.80 16.46
C VAL A 422 -12.83 7.76 17.87
N ARG A 423 -12.03 6.73 18.15
CA ARG A 423 -11.28 6.62 19.40
C ARG A 423 -9.94 7.33 19.24
N TYR A 424 -9.93 8.63 19.50
CA TYR A 424 -8.74 9.48 19.45
C TYR A 424 -8.19 9.64 20.87
N HIS A 425 -7.08 8.97 21.22
CA HIS A 425 -6.40 9.20 22.49
C HIS A 425 -5.21 10.15 22.28
N THR A 426 -5.43 11.46 22.47
CA THR A 426 -4.39 12.50 22.45
C THR A 426 -3.67 12.71 23.78
N LYS A 427 -3.78 11.79 24.73
CA LYS A 427 -3.17 11.94 26.05
C LYS A 427 -2.41 10.71 26.51
#